data_AF-A0A936HJU1-F1
#
_entry.id   AF-A0A936HJU1-F1
#
_cell.length_a   1.000
_cell.length_b   1.000
_cell.length_c   1.000
_cell.angle_alpha   90.00
_cell.angle_beta   90.00
_cell.angle_gamma   90.00
#
_symmetry.space_group_name_H-M   'P 1'
#
loop_
_entity.id
_entity.type
_entity.pdbx_description
1 polymer ?
#
loop_
_entity_poly.entity_id
_entity_poly.type
_entity_poly.pdbx_seq_one_letter_code
_entity_poly.pdbx_strand_id
1 'polypeptide(L)'
;MTAKTLFLAWQDQDRTRRWFPIGRLDADPTRPLYRFRYIRGAEDARCQAGFRLLDDFPQLKADYLSGELFPLFKNRVMTPGRPDFQDYIRHMDLTGVADPIEILEVGGGTRATDAFEVFPKLEKQADGAIRCRFFLHGWRHLNNEAQTRLERLAPGEKLNLALELTNPATGHALQIQTTDYVMIGWAPRYLVRDLTSAILDGEGNFTAQTVRLNPVPAPSRQRLLVELSGRLTGEEPMTTADFEPLAA
;
A
#
# COMPACT_ATOMS: atom_id res chain seq x y z
N MET A 1 5.95 -14.94 -14.73
CA MET A 1 5.51 -13.72 -14.02
C MET A 1 6.67 -12.73 -14.05
N THR A 2 6.38 -11.46 -14.29
CA THR A 2 7.38 -10.38 -14.25
C THR A 2 7.89 -10.16 -12.83
N ALA A 3 9.10 -9.62 -12.69
CA ALA A 3 9.63 -9.25 -11.38
C ALA A 3 8.68 -8.28 -10.68
N LYS A 4 8.43 -8.50 -9.38
CA LYS A 4 7.54 -7.68 -8.55
C LYS A 4 8.37 -6.70 -7.74
N THR A 5 7.89 -5.46 -7.65
CA THR A 5 8.53 -4.42 -6.84
C THR A 5 7.60 -4.05 -5.68
N LEU A 6 8.11 -4.18 -4.46
CA LEU A 6 7.50 -3.70 -3.24
C LEU A 6 8.33 -2.57 -2.65
N PHE A 7 7.69 -1.66 -1.94
CA PHE A 7 8.33 -0.64 -1.13
C PHE A 7 8.04 -0.86 0.35
N LEU A 8 8.98 -0.42 1.18
CA LEU A 8 8.86 -0.37 2.62
C LEU A 8 8.78 1.09 3.04
N ALA A 9 7.72 1.48 3.73
CA ALA A 9 7.61 2.76 4.40
C ALA A 9 7.77 2.63 5.91
N TRP A 10 8.34 3.65 6.52
CA TRP A 10 8.46 3.83 7.97
C TRP A 10 7.66 5.05 8.41
N GLN A 11 6.93 4.92 9.51
CA GLN A 11 6.21 6.02 10.15
C GLN A 11 7.03 6.61 11.30
N ASP A 12 7.20 7.92 11.29
CA ASP A 12 7.69 8.69 12.43
C ASP A 12 6.62 8.76 13.53
N GLN A 13 6.51 7.70 14.34
CA GLN A 13 5.42 7.57 15.31
C GLN A 13 5.46 8.60 16.42
N ASP A 14 6.66 9.05 16.81
CA ASP A 14 6.88 9.82 18.03
C ASP A 14 6.75 11.33 17.82
N ARG A 15 6.91 11.83 16.59
CA ARG A 15 6.94 13.28 16.32
C ARG A 15 5.85 13.73 15.36
N THR A 16 5.89 13.28 14.11
CA THR A 16 5.06 13.87 13.04
C THR A 16 3.95 12.96 12.53
N ARG A 17 3.99 11.65 12.84
CA ARG A 17 3.14 10.62 12.24
C ARG A 17 3.27 10.51 10.71
N ARG A 18 4.28 11.16 10.12
CA ARG A 18 4.56 11.15 8.68
C ARG A 18 5.13 9.79 8.28
N TRP A 19 4.74 9.35 7.09
CA TRP A 19 5.30 8.17 6.44
C TRP A 19 6.41 8.58 5.48
N PHE A 20 7.50 7.81 5.49
CA PHE A 20 8.62 7.94 4.57
C PHE A 20 8.81 6.61 3.84
N PRO A 21 8.82 6.58 2.49
CA PRO A 21 9.31 5.41 1.78
C PRO A 21 10.82 5.29 2.04
N ILE A 22 11.28 4.16 2.55
CA ILE A 22 12.68 3.98 2.99
C ILE A 22 13.41 2.87 2.24
N GLY A 23 12.70 1.89 1.67
CA GLY A 23 13.34 0.79 0.97
C GLY A 23 12.52 0.24 -0.17
N ARG A 24 13.21 -0.44 -1.08
CA ARG A 24 12.67 -1.16 -2.22
C ARG A 24 13.07 -2.62 -2.10
N LEU A 25 12.11 -3.51 -2.25
CA LEU A 25 12.27 -4.95 -2.36
C LEU A 25 11.86 -5.38 -3.77
N ASP A 26 12.81 -5.87 -4.55
CA ASP A 26 12.54 -6.53 -5.82
C ASP A 26 12.52 -8.05 -5.58
N ALA A 27 11.48 -8.72 -6.10
CA ALA A 27 11.32 -10.16 -6.02
C ALA A 27 11.08 -10.73 -7.42
N ASP A 28 11.92 -11.68 -7.84
CA ASP A 28 11.67 -12.45 -9.06
C ASP A 28 10.82 -13.68 -8.71
N PRO A 29 9.60 -13.84 -9.22
CA PRO A 29 8.80 -15.03 -8.97
C PRO A 29 9.33 -16.27 -9.72
N THR A 30 10.26 -16.11 -10.66
CA THR A 30 10.84 -17.20 -11.46
C THR A 30 12.20 -17.69 -10.93
N ARG A 31 12.84 -16.92 -10.06
CA ARG A 31 14.13 -17.24 -9.43
C ARG A 31 14.08 -16.86 -7.97
N PRO A 32 14.53 -17.69 -7.02
CA PRO A 32 14.56 -17.34 -5.61
C PRO A 32 15.65 -16.28 -5.38
N LEU A 33 15.38 -15.03 -5.75
CA LEU A 33 16.28 -13.91 -5.60
C LEU A 33 15.46 -12.70 -5.15
N TYR A 34 15.70 -12.32 -3.90
CA TYR A 34 15.17 -11.12 -3.28
C TYR A 34 16.28 -10.09 -3.19
N ARG A 35 15.99 -8.87 -3.64
CA ARG A 35 16.93 -7.75 -3.62
C ARG A 35 16.34 -6.60 -2.82
N PHE A 36 16.97 -6.23 -1.71
CA PHE A 36 16.57 -5.08 -0.91
C PHE A 36 17.61 -3.96 -1.02
N ARG A 37 17.14 -2.74 -1.24
CA ARG A 37 17.95 -1.52 -1.28
C ARG A 37 17.22 -0.40 -0.56
N TYR A 38 17.94 0.41 0.21
CA TYR A 38 17.38 1.69 0.65
C TYR A 38 17.19 2.60 -0.57
N ILE A 39 16.17 3.45 -0.48
CA ILE A 39 15.85 4.49 -1.46
C ILE A 39 16.13 5.87 -0.86
N ARG A 40 16.17 6.93 -1.68
CA ARG A 40 16.52 8.28 -1.18
C ARG A 40 15.57 8.77 -0.09
N GLY A 41 14.32 8.31 -0.05
CA GLY A 41 13.41 8.62 1.05
C GLY A 41 13.91 8.15 2.44
N ALA A 42 14.84 7.20 2.51
CA ALA A 42 15.55 6.88 3.76
C ALA A 42 16.50 7.99 4.20
N GLU A 43 17.20 8.68 3.29
CA GLU A 43 18.01 9.85 3.62
C GLU A 43 17.14 10.99 4.16
N ASP A 44 15.99 11.23 3.52
CA ASP A 44 15.01 12.21 3.98
C ASP A 44 14.46 11.88 5.36
N ALA A 45 14.08 10.61 5.60
CA ALA A 45 13.61 10.14 6.90
C ALA A 45 14.66 10.34 7.99
N ARG A 46 15.95 10.10 7.68
CA ARG A 46 17.06 10.34 8.61
C ARG A 46 17.21 11.81 8.94
N CYS A 47 17.22 12.65 7.91
CA CYS A 47 17.48 14.08 8.04
C CYS A 47 16.34 14.83 8.74
N GLN A 48 15.09 14.46 8.47
CA GLN A 48 13.90 15.16 8.96
C GLN A 48 13.36 14.55 10.26
N ALA A 49 13.40 13.23 10.39
CA ALA A 49 12.70 12.49 11.44
C ALA A 49 13.61 11.62 12.32
N GLY A 50 14.91 11.50 12.01
CA GLY A 50 15.84 10.72 12.83
C GLY A 50 15.73 9.21 12.65
N PHE A 51 15.26 8.74 11.49
CA PHE A 51 15.20 7.32 11.14
C PHE A 51 16.53 6.60 11.42
N ARG A 52 16.47 5.42 12.03
CA ARG A 52 17.64 4.55 12.22
C ARG A 52 17.57 3.42 11.20
N LEU A 53 18.73 3.05 10.65
CA LEU A 53 18.80 1.92 9.74
C LEU A 53 18.28 0.65 10.43
N LEU A 54 17.69 -0.22 9.61
CA LEU A 54 17.11 -1.48 10.03
C LEU A 54 18.23 -2.44 10.44
N ASP A 55 18.02 -3.20 11.51
CA ASP A 55 19.04 -4.14 12.01
C ASP A 55 19.39 -5.20 10.95
N ASP A 56 18.40 -5.67 10.18
CA ASP A 56 18.58 -6.58 9.05
C ASP A 56 19.40 -5.95 7.91
N PHE A 57 19.46 -4.62 7.84
CA PHE A 57 20.06 -3.84 6.74
C PHE A 57 20.90 -2.67 7.28
N PRO A 58 22.07 -2.92 7.90
CA PRO A 58 22.83 -1.91 8.66
C PRO A 58 23.60 -0.88 7.80
N GLN A 59 23.65 -1.03 6.48
CA GLN A 59 24.40 -0.18 5.56
C GLN A 59 23.46 0.48 4.56
N LEU A 60 23.44 1.82 4.56
CA LEU A 60 22.50 2.60 3.76
C LEU A 60 22.66 2.42 2.24
N LYS A 61 23.90 2.25 1.75
CA LYS A 61 24.20 2.14 0.30
C LYS A 61 24.56 0.71 -0.13
N ALA A 62 24.19 -0.29 0.67
CA ALA A 62 24.41 -1.68 0.32
C ALA A 62 23.28 -2.23 -0.57
N ASP A 63 23.65 -3.18 -1.42
CA ASP A 63 22.73 -3.98 -2.20
C ASP A 63 22.58 -5.36 -1.56
N TYR A 64 21.44 -5.60 -0.91
CA TYR A 64 21.20 -6.82 -0.17
C TYR A 64 20.54 -7.86 -1.07
N LEU A 65 21.20 -9.00 -1.25
CA LEU A 65 20.69 -10.12 -2.04
C LEU A 65 20.48 -11.35 -1.16
N SER A 66 19.39 -12.07 -1.39
CA SER A 66 19.06 -13.29 -0.65
C SER A 66 18.31 -14.29 -1.51
N GLY A 67 18.60 -15.58 -1.30
CA GLY A 67 17.83 -16.69 -1.87
C GLY A 67 16.46 -16.89 -1.22
N GLU A 68 16.26 -16.29 -0.06
CA GLU A 68 15.02 -16.36 0.71
C GLU A 68 14.51 -14.96 1.07
N LEU A 69 13.21 -14.84 1.30
CA LEU A 69 12.61 -13.57 1.72
C LEU A 69 13.20 -13.13 3.06
N PHE A 70 13.73 -11.91 3.12
CA PHE A 70 14.39 -11.39 4.32
C PHE A 70 13.46 -11.44 5.56
N PRO A 71 14.00 -11.70 6.76
CA PRO A 71 13.22 -11.82 7.99
C PRO A 71 12.25 -10.65 8.23
N LEU A 72 12.67 -9.41 7.99
CA LEU A 72 11.81 -8.22 8.07
C LEU A 72 10.48 -8.35 7.30
N PHE A 73 10.51 -8.94 6.10
CA PHE A 73 9.33 -9.12 5.25
C PHE A 73 8.63 -10.44 5.55
N LYS A 74 9.39 -11.52 5.76
CA LYS A 74 8.84 -12.85 6.10
C LYS A 74 7.99 -12.81 7.37
N ASN A 75 8.42 -12.07 8.39
CA ASN A 75 7.70 -11.93 9.65
C ASN A 75 6.40 -11.08 9.56
N ARG A 76 6.08 -10.54 8.38
CA ARG A 76 4.83 -9.80 8.09
C ARG A 76 3.78 -10.67 7.39
N VAL A 77 4.16 -11.88 6.99
CA VAL A 77 3.28 -12.84 6.35
C VAL A 77 2.86 -13.89 7.38
N MET A 78 1.56 -14.14 7.49
CA MET A 78 1.06 -15.17 8.39
C MET A 78 1.50 -16.56 7.93
N THR A 79 2.00 -17.40 8.85
CA THR A 79 2.39 -18.77 8.52
C THR A 79 1.17 -19.63 8.16
N PRO A 80 1.22 -20.44 7.08
CA PRO A 80 0.11 -21.29 6.63
C PRO A 80 -0.48 -22.25 7.69
N GLY A 81 0.31 -22.65 8.69
CA GLY A 81 -0.12 -23.58 9.75
C GLY A 81 -1.02 -22.97 10.83
N ARG A 82 -1.30 -21.67 10.79
CA ARG A 82 -2.18 -21.04 11.80
C ARG A 82 -3.66 -21.31 11.50
N PRO A 83 -4.51 -21.52 12.52
CA PRO A 83 -5.94 -21.77 12.32
C PRO A 83 -6.68 -20.67 11.55
N ASP A 84 -6.25 -19.41 11.71
CA ASP A 84 -6.83 -18.22 11.08
C ASP A 84 -6.24 -17.89 9.70
N PHE A 85 -5.30 -18.70 9.17
CA PHE A 85 -4.63 -18.42 7.90
C PHE A 85 -5.59 -18.35 6.71
N GLN A 86 -6.58 -19.25 6.67
CA GLN A 86 -7.54 -19.27 5.56
C GLN A 86 -8.45 -18.03 5.57
N ASP A 87 -8.85 -17.52 6.73
CA ASP A 87 -9.56 -16.24 6.84
C ASP A 87 -8.68 -15.07 6.41
N TYR A 88 -7.41 -15.07 6.85
CA TYR A 88 -6.43 -14.07 6.46
C TYR A 88 -6.25 -13.97 4.93
N ILE A 89 -6.10 -15.10 4.24
CA ILE A 89 -6.03 -15.16 2.78
C ILE A 89 -7.34 -14.69 2.13
N ARG A 90 -8.49 -15.13 2.65
CA ARG A 90 -9.80 -14.70 2.16
C ARG A 90 -10.00 -13.19 2.28
N HIS A 91 -9.54 -12.55 3.36
CA HIS A 91 -9.69 -11.11 3.55
C HIS A 91 -9.04 -10.29 2.42
N MET A 92 -7.95 -10.80 1.85
CA MET A 92 -7.21 -10.18 0.74
C MET A 92 -7.76 -10.57 -0.64
N ASP A 93 -8.82 -11.38 -0.70
CA ASP A 93 -9.36 -11.93 -1.93
C ASP A 93 -8.31 -12.70 -2.76
N LEU A 94 -7.38 -13.36 -2.06
CA LEU A 94 -6.37 -14.23 -2.63
C LEU A 94 -6.86 -15.69 -2.62
N THR A 95 -6.28 -16.53 -3.46
CA THR A 95 -6.68 -17.95 -3.59
C THR A 95 -5.49 -18.88 -3.37
N GLY A 96 -5.75 -20.07 -2.83
CA GLY A 96 -4.71 -21.10 -2.61
C GLY A 96 -3.69 -20.74 -1.54
N VAL A 97 -2.48 -21.28 -1.67
CA VAL A 97 -1.31 -20.87 -0.86
C VAL A 97 -0.71 -19.67 -1.56
N ALA A 98 -1.23 -18.49 -1.27
CA ALA A 98 -0.76 -17.25 -1.89
C ALA A 98 0.73 -17.05 -1.62
N ASP A 99 1.45 -16.59 -2.65
CA ASP A 99 2.86 -16.28 -2.53
C ASP A 99 3.09 -15.18 -1.47
N PRO A 100 4.14 -15.26 -0.63
CA PRO A 100 4.43 -14.23 0.37
C PRO A 100 4.48 -12.80 -0.20
N ILE A 101 4.93 -12.62 -1.45
CA ILE A 101 4.94 -11.31 -2.10
C ILE A 101 3.52 -10.85 -2.43
N GLU A 102 2.65 -11.74 -2.93
CA GLU A 102 1.22 -11.40 -3.17
C GLU A 102 0.50 -10.99 -1.89
N ILE A 103 0.79 -11.69 -0.79
CA ILE A 103 0.26 -11.35 0.53
C ILE A 103 0.73 -9.96 0.96
N LEU A 104 2.00 -9.62 0.75
CA LEU A 104 2.55 -8.31 1.09
C LEU A 104 2.01 -7.20 0.20
N GLU A 105 1.81 -7.46 -1.09
CA GLU A 105 1.24 -6.51 -2.06
C GLU A 105 -0.15 -6.03 -1.63
N VAL A 106 -1.03 -6.95 -1.18
CA VAL A 106 -2.41 -6.60 -0.82
C VAL A 106 -2.55 -6.28 0.67
N GLY A 107 -1.88 -7.04 1.53
CA GLY A 107 -2.06 -7.00 2.98
C GLY A 107 -1.32 -5.85 3.68
N GLY A 108 -0.38 -5.21 3.00
CA GLY A 108 0.40 -4.09 3.53
C GLY A 108 1.43 -4.47 4.60
N GLY A 109 1.53 -5.75 4.97
CA GLY A 109 2.50 -6.27 5.95
C GLY A 109 2.50 -5.58 7.32
N THR A 110 1.41 -4.92 7.71
CA THR A 110 1.40 -4.11 8.94
C THR A 110 1.48 -4.99 10.19
N ARG A 111 2.25 -4.53 11.19
CA ARG A 111 2.35 -5.21 12.50
C ARG A 111 2.04 -4.21 13.61
N ALA A 112 1.50 -4.71 14.72
CA ALA A 112 1.24 -3.87 15.90
C ALA A 112 2.52 -3.47 16.64
N THR A 113 3.61 -4.23 16.44
CA THR A 113 4.88 -4.09 17.16
C THR A 113 5.87 -3.16 16.48
N ASP A 114 5.54 -2.63 15.30
CA ASP A 114 6.44 -1.75 14.56
C ASP A 114 5.68 -0.66 13.78
N ALA A 115 6.46 0.21 13.15
CA ALA A 115 6.00 1.40 12.44
C ALA A 115 6.14 1.26 10.92
N PHE A 116 6.07 0.03 10.39
CA PHE A 116 6.31 -0.21 8.97
C PHE A 116 5.05 -0.63 8.22
N GLU A 117 5.03 -0.26 6.94
CA GLU A 117 4.02 -0.66 5.97
C GLU A 117 4.73 -1.05 4.68
N VAL A 118 4.33 -2.17 4.10
CA VAL A 118 4.78 -2.62 2.78
C VAL A 118 3.71 -2.23 1.77
N PHE A 119 4.08 -1.80 0.58
CA PHE A 119 3.11 -1.49 -0.47
C PHE A 119 3.71 -1.79 -1.85
N PRO A 120 2.87 -2.12 -2.84
CA PRO A 120 3.35 -2.44 -4.17
C PRO A 120 3.78 -1.18 -4.92
N LYS A 121 4.71 -1.35 -5.87
CA LYS A 121 4.85 -0.39 -6.96
C LYS A 121 3.54 -0.35 -7.74
N LEU A 122 3.04 0.85 -8.04
CA LEU A 122 1.92 1.01 -8.95
C LEU A 122 2.39 0.62 -10.36
N GLU A 123 1.79 -0.40 -10.96
CA GLU A 123 2.19 -0.86 -12.29
C GLU A 123 1.31 -0.23 -13.37
N LYS A 124 1.96 0.45 -14.33
CA LYS A 124 1.32 1.02 -15.51
C LYS A 124 1.55 0.11 -16.71
N GLN A 125 0.47 -0.30 -17.36
CA GLN A 125 0.53 -1.11 -18.58
C GLN A 125 0.96 -0.25 -19.78
N ALA A 126 1.37 -0.92 -20.87
CA ALA A 126 1.82 -0.23 -22.09
C ALA A 126 0.75 0.69 -22.71
N ASP A 127 -0.54 0.38 -22.50
CA ASP A 127 -1.66 1.20 -22.93
C ASP A 127 -2.03 2.30 -21.90
N GLY A 128 -1.25 2.47 -20.84
CA GLY A 128 -1.49 3.40 -19.74
C GLY A 128 -2.45 2.90 -18.66
N ALA A 129 -3.05 1.72 -18.80
CA ALA A 129 -3.98 1.20 -17.81
C ALA A 129 -3.26 0.87 -16.49
N ILE A 130 -3.92 1.19 -15.38
CA ILE A 130 -3.49 0.78 -14.04
C ILE A 130 -4.61 0.01 -13.34
N ARG A 131 -4.20 -0.89 -12.45
CA ARG A 131 -5.08 -1.55 -11.49
C ARG A 131 -4.34 -1.77 -10.19
N CYS A 132 -4.92 -1.37 -9.08
CA CYS A 132 -4.37 -1.64 -7.76
C CYS A 132 -5.47 -2.01 -6.76
N ARG A 133 -5.15 -2.93 -5.86
CA ARG A 133 -5.99 -3.30 -4.72
C ARG A 133 -5.36 -2.81 -3.43
N PHE A 134 -6.18 -2.29 -2.53
CA PHE A 134 -5.72 -1.82 -1.23
C PHE A 134 -6.84 -1.89 -0.19
N PHE A 135 -6.47 -2.00 1.08
CA PHE A 135 -7.43 -1.81 2.16
C PHE A 135 -7.70 -0.33 2.42
N LEU A 136 -8.96 0.00 2.66
CA LEU A 136 -9.40 1.36 2.92
C LEU A 136 -8.79 1.91 4.22
N HIS A 137 -8.19 3.10 4.14
CA HIS A 137 -7.57 3.74 5.29
C HIS A 137 -8.53 4.69 6.01
N GLY A 138 -8.31 4.87 7.31
CA GLY A 138 -8.89 5.95 8.11
C GLY A 138 -10.39 5.85 8.43
N TRP A 139 -11.11 4.82 7.97
CA TRP A 139 -12.56 4.68 8.18
C TRP A 139 -13.02 4.82 9.65
N ARG A 140 -12.19 4.37 10.61
CA ARG A 140 -12.46 4.47 12.06
C ARG A 140 -12.50 5.90 12.61
N HIS A 141 -11.99 6.87 11.85
CA HIS A 141 -11.97 8.28 12.24
C HIS A 141 -13.22 9.03 11.75
N LEU A 142 -14.08 8.37 10.98
CA LEU A 142 -15.31 8.96 10.45
C LEU A 142 -16.45 8.85 11.45
N ASN A 143 -17.51 9.63 11.21
CA ASN A 143 -18.71 9.60 12.02
C ASN A 143 -19.44 8.24 11.93
N ASN A 144 -20.37 8.00 12.85
CA ASN A 144 -21.08 6.71 12.96
C ASN A 144 -21.91 6.39 11.71
N GLU A 145 -22.41 7.41 11.00
CA GLU A 145 -23.18 7.24 9.78
C GLU A 145 -22.32 6.64 8.66
N ALA A 146 -21.12 7.20 8.44
CA ALA A 146 -20.15 6.67 7.48
C ALA A 146 -19.72 5.24 7.83
N GLN A 147 -19.47 4.95 9.11
CA GLN A 147 -19.11 3.60 9.56
C GLN A 147 -20.24 2.60 9.31
N THR A 148 -21.48 2.99 9.63
CA THR A 148 -22.67 2.17 9.38
C THR A 148 -22.90 1.95 7.89
N ARG A 149 -22.64 2.97 7.06
CA ARG A 149 -22.76 2.86 5.61
C ARG A 149 -21.72 1.92 5.01
N LEU A 150 -20.48 1.97 5.51
CA LEU A 150 -19.40 1.06 5.13
C LEU A 150 -19.77 -0.40 5.40
N GLU A 151 -20.37 -0.69 6.55
CA GLU A 151 -20.77 -2.05 6.95
C GLU A 151 -21.87 -2.67 6.07
N ARG A 152 -22.49 -1.88 5.20
CA ARG A 152 -23.54 -2.33 4.26
C ARG A 152 -23.04 -2.51 2.82
N LEU A 153 -21.75 -2.24 2.57
CA LEU A 153 -21.18 -2.36 1.23
C LEU A 153 -21.18 -3.81 0.74
N ALA A 154 -21.59 -4.00 -0.52
CA ALA A 154 -21.54 -5.29 -1.19
C ALA A 154 -20.33 -5.40 -2.15
N PRO A 155 -19.80 -6.62 -2.39
CA PRO A 155 -18.84 -6.84 -3.48
C PRO A 155 -19.38 -6.32 -4.83
N GLY A 156 -18.54 -5.63 -5.59
CA GLY A 156 -18.88 -4.99 -6.86
C GLY A 156 -19.58 -3.63 -6.75
N GLU A 157 -19.88 -3.15 -5.54
CA GLU A 157 -20.48 -1.83 -5.37
C GLU A 157 -19.50 -0.74 -5.81
N LYS A 158 -20.00 0.18 -6.65
CA LYS A 158 -19.21 1.29 -7.21
C LYS A 158 -18.89 2.31 -6.11
N LEU A 159 -17.68 2.85 -6.18
CA LEU A 159 -17.17 3.88 -5.30
C LEU A 159 -16.69 5.07 -6.13
N ASN A 160 -16.87 6.26 -5.57
CA ASN A 160 -16.41 7.51 -6.13
C ASN A 160 -15.08 7.92 -5.50
N LEU A 161 -14.25 8.60 -6.28
CA LEU A 161 -13.05 9.28 -5.79
C LEU A 161 -13.31 10.79 -5.67
N ALA A 162 -12.85 11.39 -4.58
CA ALA A 162 -12.85 12.84 -4.42
C ALA A 162 -11.50 13.34 -3.92
N LEU A 163 -10.95 14.37 -4.56
CA LEU A 163 -9.72 15.01 -4.15
C LEU A 163 -9.99 15.97 -2.99
N GLU A 164 -9.39 15.70 -1.84
CA GLU A 164 -9.41 16.56 -0.67
C GLU A 164 -8.14 17.42 -0.66
N LEU A 165 -8.28 18.74 -0.80
CA LEU A 165 -7.16 19.69 -0.88
C LEU A 165 -6.74 20.29 0.47
N THR A 166 -7.48 19.99 1.54
CA THR A 166 -7.32 20.59 2.86
C THR A 166 -7.12 19.53 3.95
N ASN A 167 -6.50 18.40 3.60
CA ASN A 167 -6.32 17.32 4.56
C ASN A 167 -5.31 17.74 5.65
N PRO A 168 -5.69 17.79 6.93
CA PRO A 168 -4.81 18.32 7.98
C PRO A 168 -3.55 17.48 8.22
N ALA A 169 -3.56 16.20 7.84
CA ALA A 169 -2.44 15.29 8.06
C ALA A 169 -1.46 15.20 6.90
N THR A 170 -1.88 15.58 5.69
CA THR A 170 -1.11 15.35 4.45
C THR A 170 -1.13 16.52 3.46
N GLY A 171 -1.87 17.58 3.75
CA GLY A 171 -2.19 18.66 2.81
C GLY A 171 -3.27 18.22 1.81
N HIS A 172 -3.06 17.11 1.12
CA HIS A 172 -4.02 16.57 0.16
C HIS A 172 -4.18 15.04 0.28
N ALA A 173 -5.39 14.55 0.00
CA ALA A 173 -5.72 13.13 0.08
C ALA A 173 -6.77 12.74 -0.97
N LEU A 174 -6.86 11.46 -1.28
CA LEU A 174 -7.95 10.91 -2.10
C LEU A 174 -8.95 10.21 -1.21
N GLN A 175 -10.15 10.80 -1.12
CA GLN A 175 -11.28 10.22 -0.44
C GLN A 175 -11.93 9.14 -1.30
N ILE A 176 -12.40 8.10 -0.64
CA ILE A 176 -13.28 7.09 -1.21
C ILE A 176 -14.67 7.33 -0.65
N GLN A 177 -15.64 7.48 -1.55
CA GLN A 177 -17.03 7.76 -1.23
C GLN A 177 -17.93 6.71 -1.88
N THR A 178 -19.09 6.49 -1.30
CA THR A 178 -20.15 5.71 -1.95
C THR A 178 -20.87 6.55 -3.01
N THR A 179 -21.70 5.92 -3.85
CA THR A 179 -22.46 6.64 -4.89
C THR A 179 -23.52 7.59 -4.35
N ASP A 180 -23.97 7.36 -3.10
CA ASP A 180 -24.81 8.26 -2.29
C ASP A 180 -24.00 9.34 -1.55
N TYR A 181 -22.74 9.57 -1.96
CA TYR A 181 -21.85 10.63 -1.46
C TYR A 181 -21.49 10.53 0.03
N VAL A 182 -21.58 9.33 0.61
CA VAL A 182 -21.08 9.09 1.96
C VAL A 182 -19.59 8.80 1.87
N MET A 183 -18.77 9.68 2.45
CA MET A 183 -17.34 9.46 2.59
C MET A 183 -17.09 8.32 3.58
N ILE A 184 -16.33 7.30 3.16
CA ILE A 184 -16.12 6.06 3.93
C ILE A 184 -14.65 5.83 4.31
N GLY A 185 -13.71 6.56 3.71
CA GLY A 185 -12.30 6.54 4.07
C GLY A 185 -11.42 7.15 2.99
N TRP A 186 -10.14 6.80 3.01
CA TRP A 186 -9.13 7.31 2.07
C TRP A 186 -8.38 6.18 1.38
N ALA A 187 -7.90 6.47 0.17
CA ALA A 187 -6.89 5.65 -0.49
C ALA A 187 -5.54 5.73 0.26
N PRO A 188 -4.67 4.71 0.14
CA PRO A 188 -3.32 4.77 0.68
C PRO A 188 -2.54 5.97 0.15
N ARG A 189 -1.70 6.54 1.02
CA ARG A 189 -0.95 7.78 0.73
C ARG A 189 0.00 7.64 -0.45
N TYR A 190 0.58 6.46 -0.64
CA TYR A 190 1.51 6.20 -1.74
C TYR A 190 0.86 6.34 -3.13
N LEU A 191 -0.48 6.27 -3.23
CA LEU A 191 -1.20 6.47 -4.49
C LEU A 191 -1.54 7.94 -4.76
N VAL A 192 -1.59 8.76 -3.71
CA VAL A 192 -2.22 10.09 -3.80
C VAL A 192 -1.53 10.96 -4.84
N ARG A 193 -0.20 10.98 -4.89
CA ARG A 193 0.56 11.82 -5.82
C ARG A 193 0.27 11.45 -7.28
N ASP A 194 0.54 10.20 -7.64
CA ASP A 194 0.44 9.73 -9.03
C ASP A 194 -1.01 9.82 -9.54
N LEU A 195 -1.98 9.44 -8.71
CA LEU A 195 -3.39 9.54 -9.07
C LEU A 195 -3.89 10.99 -9.15
N THR A 196 -3.45 11.89 -8.27
CA THR A 196 -3.85 13.30 -8.33
C THR A 196 -3.35 13.95 -9.61
N SER A 197 -2.11 13.69 -10.03
CA SER A 197 -1.59 14.19 -11.30
C SER A 197 -2.49 13.77 -12.46
N ALA A 198 -2.77 12.47 -12.59
CA ALA A 198 -3.59 11.96 -13.67
C ALA A 198 -5.06 12.42 -13.62
N ILE A 199 -5.61 12.68 -12.43
CA ILE A 199 -6.95 13.28 -12.28
C ILE A 199 -6.95 14.72 -12.82
N LEU A 200 -5.95 15.52 -12.47
CA LEU A 200 -5.87 16.93 -12.87
C LEU A 200 -5.60 17.10 -14.38
N ASP A 201 -4.89 16.15 -14.99
CA ASP A 201 -4.64 16.13 -16.44
C ASP A 201 -5.88 15.70 -17.25
N GLY A 202 -6.94 15.20 -16.60
CA GLY A 202 -8.22 14.85 -17.22
C GLY A 202 -8.25 13.50 -17.94
N GLU A 203 -7.16 12.74 -17.91
CA GLU A 203 -6.99 11.50 -18.66
C GLU A 203 -7.17 10.23 -17.80
N GLY A 204 -7.37 10.42 -16.49
CA GLY A 204 -7.36 9.34 -15.50
C GLY A 204 -8.46 8.27 -15.62
N ASN A 205 -9.67 8.66 -16.04
CA ASN A 205 -10.86 7.78 -16.12
C ASN A 205 -10.97 6.76 -14.97
N PHE A 206 -10.76 7.24 -13.74
CA PHE A 206 -10.67 6.38 -12.57
C PHE A 206 -12.03 5.82 -12.15
N THR A 207 -12.04 4.54 -11.83
CA THR A 207 -13.14 3.85 -11.18
C THR A 207 -12.63 3.14 -9.93
N ALA A 208 -13.47 3.09 -8.90
CA ALA A 208 -13.21 2.29 -7.71
C ALA A 208 -14.43 1.40 -7.43
N GLN A 209 -14.18 0.23 -6.87
CA GLN A 209 -15.23 -0.70 -6.47
C GLN A 209 -14.84 -1.47 -5.22
N THR A 210 -15.85 -1.86 -4.45
CA THR A 210 -15.67 -2.80 -3.34
C THR A 210 -15.30 -4.17 -3.90
N VAL A 211 -14.15 -4.70 -3.52
CA VAL A 211 -13.81 -6.11 -3.79
C VAL A 211 -14.43 -6.97 -2.71
N ARG A 212 -14.19 -6.60 -1.44
CA ARG A 212 -14.58 -7.40 -0.29
C ARG A 212 -14.75 -6.55 0.96
N LEU A 213 -15.90 -6.71 1.62
CA LEU A 213 -16.10 -6.28 3.00
C LEU A 213 -15.79 -7.46 3.92
N ASN A 214 -14.89 -7.25 4.89
CA ASN A 214 -14.53 -8.23 5.90
C ASN A 214 -15.18 -7.81 7.23
N PRO A 215 -16.33 -8.38 7.64
CA PRO A 215 -17.02 -7.99 8.87
C PRO A 215 -16.25 -8.41 10.12
N VAL A 216 -16.67 -7.92 11.30
CA VAL A 216 -16.14 -8.40 12.59
C VAL A 216 -16.32 -9.93 12.63
N PRO A 217 -15.29 -10.72 13.02
CA PRO A 217 -14.09 -10.33 13.79
C PRO A 217 -12.83 -9.98 12.98
N ALA A 218 -12.91 -9.74 11.66
CA ALA A 218 -11.74 -9.39 10.86
C ALA A 218 -11.01 -8.13 11.40
N PRO A 219 -9.66 -8.06 11.28
CA PRO A 219 -8.90 -6.91 11.74
C PRO A 219 -9.39 -5.60 11.11
N SER A 220 -9.44 -4.54 11.91
CA SER A 220 -9.96 -3.23 11.45
C SER A 220 -9.21 -2.65 10.24
N ARG A 221 -7.91 -2.92 10.11
CA ARG A 221 -7.09 -2.52 8.96
C ARG A 221 -7.40 -3.30 7.68
N GLN A 222 -8.12 -4.41 7.79
CA GLN A 222 -8.54 -5.24 6.66
C GLN A 222 -10.04 -5.12 6.40
N ARG A 223 -10.72 -4.07 6.90
CA ARG A 223 -12.19 -3.98 6.90
C ARG A 223 -12.78 -3.97 5.48
N LEU A 224 -12.25 -3.15 4.57
CA LEU A 224 -12.76 -3.02 3.21
C LEU A 224 -11.60 -3.09 2.22
N LEU A 225 -11.60 -4.10 1.36
CA LEU A 225 -10.70 -4.19 0.21
C LEU A 225 -11.33 -3.48 -0.98
N VAL A 226 -10.62 -2.52 -1.54
CA VAL A 226 -11.02 -1.72 -2.69
C VAL A 226 -10.11 -2.06 -3.87
N GLU A 227 -10.69 -2.10 -5.07
CA GLU A 227 -9.94 -2.11 -6.32
C GLU A 227 -10.17 -0.80 -7.03
N LEU A 228 -9.06 -0.15 -7.40
CA LEU A 228 -9.03 1.05 -8.22
C LEU A 228 -8.47 0.67 -9.58
N SER A 229 -9.16 1.11 -10.63
CA SER A 229 -8.70 1.01 -12.01
C SER A 229 -8.77 2.38 -12.67
N GLY A 230 -7.91 2.61 -13.66
CA GLY A 230 -7.91 3.86 -14.41
C GLY A 230 -6.75 3.88 -15.38
N ARG A 231 -6.32 5.08 -15.74
CA ARG A 231 -5.23 5.33 -16.68
C ARG A 231 -4.26 6.34 -16.08
N LEU A 232 -2.98 6.12 -16.29
CA LEU A 232 -1.95 7.11 -16.07
C LEU A 232 -1.37 7.51 -17.41
N THR A 233 -1.23 8.81 -17.62
CA THR A 233 -0.53 9.38 -18.77
C THR A 233 0.75 10.05 -18.31
N GLY A 234 1.77 10.08 -19.17
CA GLY A 234 3.09 10.57 -18.81
C GLY A 234 4.01 9.52 -18.18
N GLU A 235 4.76 9.93 -17.16
CA GLU A 235 5.88 9.17 -16.56
C GLU A 235 5.43 7.87 -15.86
N GLU A 236 6.39 7.00 -15.58
CA GLU A 236 6.14 5.82 -14.74
C GLU A 236 5.79 6.27 -13.31
N PRO A 237 4.76 5.70 -12.67
CA PRO A 237 4.40 6.09 -11.31
C PRO A 237 5.50 5.72 -10.31
N MET A 238 5.53 6.42 -9.17
CA MET A 238 6.51 6.17 -8.09
C MET A 238 7.97 6.22 -8.56
N THR A 239 8.28 7.09 -9.53
CA THR A 239 9.65 7.33 -10.05
C THR A 239 10.29 8.58 -9.49
N THR A 240 9.65 9.18 -8.50
CA THR A 240 10.11 10.43 -7.91
C THR A 240 11.35 10.17 -7.07
N ALA A 241 12.15 11.21 -6.83
CA ALA A 241 13.49 11.03 -6.29
C ALA A 241 13.53 10.21 -4.98
N ASP A 242 12.50 10.30 -4.14
CA ASP A 242 12.34 9.54 -2.90
C ASP A 242 12.25 8.01 -3.10
N PHE A 243 11.83 7.52 -4.27
CA PHE A 243 11.76 6.10 -4.62
C PHE A 243 13.02 5.56 -5.33
N GLU A 244 13.99 6.43 -5.64
CA GLU A 244 15.22 6.03 -6.32
C GLU A 244 16.15 5.22 -5.38
N PRO A 245 16.62 4.02 -5.78
CA PRO A 245 17.57 3.23 -5.01
C PRO A 245 18.89 3.96 -4.78
N LEU A 246 19.44 3.86 -3.56
CA LEU A 246 20.75 4.42 -3.21
C LEU A 246 21.92 3.57 -3.69
N ALA A 247 21.67 2.28 -3.93
CA ALA A 247 22.61 1.35 -4.53
C ALA A 247 22.17 1.03 -5.97
N ALA A 248 23.14 0.98 -6.90
CA ALA A 248 22.91 0.68 -8.31
C ALA A 248 22.38 -0.75 -8.50
#